data_AF-A0A1C3XER7-F1
#
_entry.id   AF-A0A1C3XER7-F1
#
_cell.length_a   1.000
_cell.length_b   1.000
_cell.length_c   1.000
_cell.angle_alpha   90.00
_cell.angle_beta   90.00
_cell.angle_gamma   90.00
#
_symmetry.space_group_name_H-M   'P 1'
#
loop_
_entity.id
_entity.type
_entity.pdbx_description
1 polymer ?
#
loop_
_entity_poly.entity_id
_entity_poly.type
_entity_poly.pdbx_seq_one_letter_code
_entity_poly.pdbx_strand_id
1 'polypeptide(L)'
;MLRVKRDSFGGPAGNAVPSLGEIGGRVFVLEAVATTALTRLLRHCAADGQTEHIEALRRAIERKCREANLPEAQIAAASEYAQELFKDAMERAGKTPVIGQ
;
A
#
# COMPACT_ATOMS: atom_id res chain seq x y z
N MET A 1 -21.01 -32.65 -15.13
CA MET A 1 -20.19 -31.54 -14.59
C MET A 1 -18.92 -32.13 -13.98
N LEU A 2 -17.77 -31.96 -14.63
CA LEU A 2 -16.48 -32.34 -14.07
C LEU A 2 -16.13 -31.36 -12.95
N ARG A 3 -16.27 -31.78 -11.69
CA ARG A 3 -15.64 -31.10 -10.56
C ARG A 3 -14.14 -31.32 -10.68
N VAL A 4 -13.44 -30.38 -11.32
CA VAL A 4 -11.98 -30.27 -11.20
C VAL A 4 -11.69 -30.07 -9.72
N LYS A 5 -11.23 -31.14 -9.08
CA LYS A 5 -10.63 -31.14 -7.77
C LYS A 5 -9.39 -30.26 -7.90
N ARG A 6 -9.46 -29.03 -7.38
CA ARG A 6 -8.29 -28.15 -7.30
C ARG A 6 -7.23 -28.90 -6.52
N ASP A 7 -6.16 -29.28 -7.22
CA ASP A 7 -4.96 -29.79 -6.57
C ASP A 7 -4.57 -28.79 -5.50
N SER A 8 -4.68 -29.23 -4.25
CA SER A 8 -4.20 -28.47 -3.11
C SER A 8 -2.69 -28.48 -3.19
N PHE A 9 -2.12 -27.56 -3.99
CA PHE A 9 -0.73 -27.14 -3.88
C PHE A 9 -0.60 -26.40 -2.54
N GLY A 10 -0.53 -27.17 -1.48
CA GLY A 10 -0.47 -26.69 -0.12
C GLY A 10 -0.16 -27.87 0.79
N GLY A 11 1.02 -27.85 1.38
CA GLY A 11 1.34 -28.72 2.50
C GLY A 11 0.41 -28.46 3.70
N PRO A 12 0.73 -28.99 4.90
CA PRO A 12 -0.11 -28.83 6.09
C PRO A 12 -0.52 -27.36 6.30
N ALA A 13 -1.70 -27.14 6.87
CA ALA A 13 -2.54 -25.93 6.90
C ALA A 13 -1.88 -24.53 7.06
N GLY A 14 -0.58 -24.43 7.33
CA GLY A 14 0.22 -23.21 7.27
C GLY A 14 0.95 -22.95 5.94
N ASN A 15 0.95 -23.89 4.98
CA ASN A 15 1.74 -23.82 3.73
C ASN A 15 0.88 -23.78 2.44
N ALA A 16 -0.44 -23.60 2.53
CA ALA A 16 -1.27 -23.40 1.35
C ALA A 16 -1.03 -22.00 0.77
N VAL A 17 -0.75 -21.91 -0.54
CA VAL A 17 -0.70 -20.63 -1.23
C VAL A 17 -2.07 -19.97 -1.05
N PRO A 18 -2.13 -18.76 -0.46
CA PRO A 18 -3.41 -18.11 -0.18
C PRO A 18 -4.18 -17.87 -1.49
N SER A 19 -5.50 -18.02 -1.44
CA SER A 19 -6.35 -17.72 -2.57
C SER A 19 -6.30 -16.23 -2.91
N LEU A 20 -6.60 -15.88 -4.18
CA LEU A 20 -6.66 -14.48 -4.60
C LEU A 20 -7.63 -13.65 -3.75
N GLY A 21 -8.74 -14.26 -3.30
CA GLY A 21 -9.69 -13.61 -2.39
C GLY A 21 -9.09 -13.32 -1.01
N GLU A 22 -8.31 -14.24 -0.46
CA GLU A 22 -7.61 -14.03 0.82
C GLU A 22 -6.50 -12.97 0.70
N ILE A 23 -5.77 -12.96 -0.42
CA ILE A 23 -4.77 -11.92 -0.71
C ILE A 23 -5.47 -10.55 -0.82
N GLY A 24 -6.55 -10.46 -1.62
CA GLY A 24 -7.32 -9.24 -1.78
C GLY A 24 -7.89 -8.71 -0.46
N GLY A 25 -8.44 -9.60 0.38
CA GLY A 25 -8.93 -9.23 1.71
C GLY A 25 -7.83 -8.66 2.61
N ARG A 26 -6.62 -9.24 2.59
CA ARG A 26 -5.47 -8.71 3.34
C ARG A 26 -5.03 -7.35 2.83
N VAL A 27 -4.97 -7.16 1.51
CA VAL A 27 -4.62 -5.88 0.89
C VAL A 27 -5.64 -4.80 1.27
N PHE A 28 -6.93 -5.10 1.22
CA PHE A 28 -8.00 -4.16 1.59
C PHE A 28 -7.90 -3.71 3.05
N VAL A 29 -7.62 -4.64 3.97
CA VAL A 29 -7.41 -4.29 5.40
C VAL A 29 -6.17 -3.41 5.57
N LEU A 30 -5.06 -3.73 4.89
CA LEU A 30 -3.84 -2.93 4.94
C LEU A 30 -4.06 -1.52 4.40
N GLU A 31 -4.81 -1.39 3.30
CA GLU A 31 -5.20 -0.10 2.72
C GLU A 31 -6.04 0.72 3.70
N ALA A 32 -7.08 0.12 4.28
CA ALA A 32 -7.92 0.80 5.27
C ALA A 32 -7.11 1.28 6.49
N VAL A 33 -6.18 0.46 6.98
CA VAL A 33 -5.29 0.81 8.09
C VAL A 33 -4.34 1.92 7.70
N ALA A 34 -3.69 1.82 6.54
CA ALA A 34 -2.73 2.79 6.04
C ALA A 34 -3.38 4.16 5.84
N THR A 35 -4.51 4.23 5.14
CA THR A 35 -5.24 5.49 4.89
C THR A 35 -5.71 6.12 6.21
N THR A 36 -6.27 5.32 7.13
CA THR A 36 -6.73 5.83 8.42
C THR A 36 -5.57 6.36 9.27
N ALA A 37 -4.46 5.61 9.36
CA ALA A 37 -3.29 6.02 10.11
C ALA A 37 -2.66 7.29 9.52
N LEU A 38 -2.52 7.34 8.19
CA LEU A 38 -1.93 8.46 7.49
C LEU A 38 -2.80 9.73 7.61
N THR A 39 -4.13 9.63 7.43
CA THR A 39 -5.04 10.76 7.66
C THR A 39 -4.90 11.30 9.08
N ARG A 40 -4.80 10.44 10.10
CA ARG A 40 -4.62 10.89 11.49
C ARG A 40 -3.27 11.57 11.69
N LEU A 41 -2.19 10.99 11.16
CA LEU A 41 -0.85 11.59 11.21
C LEU A 41 -0.86 13.00 10.58
N LEU A 42 -1.41 13.13 9.37
CA LEU A 42 -1.45 14.39 8.63
C LEU A 42 -2.33 15.45 9.29
N ARG A 43 -3.43 15.07 9.95
CA ARG A 43 -4.27 16.02 10.70
C ARG A 43 -3.53 16.68 11.85
N HIS A 44 -2.66 15.95 12.53
CA HIS A 44 -1.93 16.44 13.70
C HIS A 44 -0.53 16.98 13.38
N CYS A 45 -0.04 16.76 12.17
CA CYS A 45 1.26 17.25 11.74
C CYS A 45 1.17 18.71 11.24
N ALA A 46 2.19 19.51 11.58
CA ALA A 46 2.41 20.83 11.03
C ALA A 46 2.71 20.74 9.51
N ALA A 47 2.42 21.81 8.77
CA ALA A 47 2.45 21.77 7.30
C ALA A 47 3.85 21.44 6.73
N ASP A 48 4.91 21.83 7.42
CA ASP A 48 6.30 21.51 7.10
C ASP A 48 6.63 20.02 7.31
N GLY A 49 6.16 19.43 8.42
CA GLY A 49 6.38 18.01 8.73
C GLY A 49 5.60 17.05 7.82
N GLN A 50 4.52 17.50 7.18
CA GLN A 50 3.72 16.66 6.29
C GLN A 50 4.52 16.20 5.06
N THR A 51 5.22 17.12 4.41
CA THR A 51 6.05 16.81 3.24
C THR A 51 7.18 15.86 3.62
N GLU A 52 7.82 16.09 4.77
CA GLU A 52 8.90 15.21 5.25
C GLU A 52 8.40 13.78 5.51
N HIS A 53 7.24 13.62 6.14
CA HIS A 53 6.65 12.29 6.37
C HIS A 53 6.28 11.58 5.07
N ILE A 54 5.70 12.30 4.10
CA ILE A 54 5.33 11.74 2.79
C ILE A 54 6.59 11.30 2.03
N GLU A 55 7.64 12.12 2.00
CA GLU A 55 8.91 11.80 1.37
C GLU A 55 9.59 10.59 2.05
N ALA A 56 9.56 10.52 3.38
CA ALA A 56 10.10 9.38 4.12
C ALA A 56 9.35 8.09 3.79
N LEU A 57 8.02 8.14 3.69
CA LEU A 57 7.19 7.00 3.29
C LEU A 57 7.49 6.57 1.84
N ARG A 58 7.59 7.51 0.90
CA ARG A 58 7.94 7.20 -0.50
C ARG A 58 9.27 6.45 -0.59
N ARG A 59 10.31 6.97 0.07
CA ARG A 59 11.63 6.32 0.12
C ARG A 59 11.58 4.95 0.78
N ALA A 60 10.73 4.75 1.78
CA ALA A 60 10.55 3.45 2.42
C ALA A 60 9.90 2.43 1.49
N ILE A 61 8.90 2.84 0.70
CA ILE A 61 8.23 2.00 -0.30
C ILE A 61 9.22 1.60 -1.39
N GLU A 62 9.90 2.57 -2.01
CA GLU A 62 10.91 2.31 -3.05
C GLU A 62 11.98 1.33 -2.56
N ARG A 63 12.52 1.56 -1.35
CA ARG A 63 13.51 0.67 -0.73
C ARG A 63 12.95 -0.74 -0.53
N LYS A 64 11.73 -0.88 -0.02
CA LYS A 64 11.09 -2.18 0.21
C LYS A 64 10.84 -2.95 -1.09
N CYS A 65 10.42 -2.25 -2.15
CA CYS A 65 10.24 -2.86 -3.46
C CYS A 65 11.58 -3.32 -4.07
N ARG A 66 12.66 -2.55 -3.88
CA ARG A 66 14.02 -2.96 -4.28
C ARG A 66 14.55 -4.14 -3.47
N GLU A 67 14.34 -4.14 -2.15
CA GLU A 67 14.70 -5.28 -1.27
C GLU A 67 13.98 -6.58 -1.70
N ALA A 68 12.76 -6.46 -2.23
CA ALA A 68 11.99 -7.56 -2.79
C ALA A 68 12.39 -7.94 -4.23
N ASN A 69 13.42 -7.29 -4.81
CA ASN A 69 13.89 -7.48 -6.18
C ASN A 69 12.78 -7.30 -7.23
N LEU A 70 11.86 -6.36 -7.00
CA LEU A 70 10.81 -6.07 -7.99
C LEU A 70 11.43 -5.38 -9.22
N PRO A 71 10.93 -5.67 -10.44
CA PRO A 71 11.31 -4.94 -11.63
C PRO A 71 11.00 -3.44 -11.50
N GLU A 72 11.81 -2.58 -12.11
CA GLU A 72 11.63 -1.12 -12.08
C GLU A 72 10.21 -0.67 -12.50
N ALA A 73 9.59 -1.35 -13.48
CA ALA A 73 8.21 -1.07 -13.87
C ALA A 73 7.19 -1.31 -12.73
N GLN A 74 7.42 -2.33 -11.89
CA GLN A 74 6.57 -2.62 -10.73
C GLN A 74 6.86 -1.66 -9.58
N ILE A 75 8.11 -1.21 -9.42
CA ILE A 75 8.48 -0.17 -8.44
C ILE A 75 7.78 1.15 -8.81
N ALA A 76 7.80 1.51 -10.10
CA ALA A 76 7.11 2.71 -10.59
C ALA A 76 5.60 2.64 -10.34
N ALA A 77 4.96 1.53 -10.68
CA ALA A 77 3.53 1.33 -10.42
C ALA A 77 3.19 1.37 -8.92
N ALA A 78 4.01 0.76 -8.06
CA ALA A 78 3.82 0.83 -6.61
C ALA A 78 3.99 2.25 -6.06
N SER A 79 4.91 3.03 -6.65
CA SER A 79 5.15 4.42 -6.26
C SER A 79 4.02 5.35 -6.69
N GLU A 80 3.44 5.13 -7.88
CA GLU A 80 2.26 5.85 -8.36
C GLU A 80 1.05 5.58 -7.46
N TYR A 81 0.76 4.31 -7.17
CA TYR A 81 -0.32 3.95 -6.25
C TYR A 81 -0.11 4.53 -4.83
N ALA A 82 1.13 4.58 -4.35
CA ALA A 82 1.43 5.23 -3.07
C ALA A 82 1.13 6.73 -3.09
N GLN A 83 1.42 7.43 -4.20
CA GLN A 83 1.09 8.84 -4.35
C GLN A 83 -0.43 9.08 -4.32
N GLU A 84 -1.21 8.22 -4.96
CA GLU A 84 -2.67 8.27 -4.91
C GLU A 84 -3.20 8.14 -3.47
N LEU A 85 -2.68 7.16 -2.72
CA LEU A 85 -3.02 6.98 -1.30
C LEU A 85 -2.65 8.20 -0.45
N PHE A 86 -1.48 8.81 -0.71
CA PHE A 86 -1.06 10.00 0.02
C PHE A 86 -1.97 11.20 -0.28
N LYS A 87 -2.39 11.35 -1.54
CA LYS A 87 -3.33 12.38 -1.95
C LYS A 87 -4.69 12.21 -1.27
N ASP A 88 -5.26 11.01 -1.31
CA ASP A 88 -6.53 10.70 -0.65
C ASP A 88 -6.45 10.95 0.87
N ALA A 89 -5.34 10.55 1.51
CA ALA A 89 -5.14 10.79 2.93
C ALA A 89 -5.02 12.28 3.29
N MET A 90 -4.37 13.10 2.45
CA MET A 90 -4.30 14.56 2.61
C MET A 90 -5.68 15.21 2.45
N GLU A 91 -6.43 14.83 1.41
CA GLU A 91 -7.79 15.30 1.18
C GLU A 91 -8.70 15.01 2.38
N ARG A 92 -8.66 13.77 2.91
CA ARG A 92 -9.38 13.37 4.13
C ARG A 92 -8.89 14.06 5.41
N ALA A 93 -7.64 14.52 5.42
CA ALA A 93 -7.08 15.31 6.51
C ALA A 93 -7.49 16.79 6.44
N GLY A 94 -8.19 17.23 5.39
CA GLY A 94 -8.51 18.63 5.16
C GLY A 94 -7.27 19.46 4.83
N LYS A 95 -6.22 18.81 4.29
CA LYS A 95 -4.97 19.44 3.87
C LYS A 95 -4.96 19.51 2.35
N THR A 96 -4.74 20.71 1.81
CA THR A 96 -4.61 20.87 0.36
C THR A 96 -3.27 20.27 -0.06
N PRO A 97 -3.23 19.31 -1.03
CA PRO A 97 -1.96 18.86 -1.57
C PRO A 97 -1.23 20.08 -2.15
N VAL A 98 -0.02 20.35 -1.68
CA VAL A 98 0.86 21.34 -2.33
C VAL A 98 1.33 20.71 -3.63
N ILE A 99 0.51 20.86 -4.67
CA ILE A 99 0.89 20.52 -6.03
C ILE A 99 1.90 21.59 -6.43
N GLY A 100 3.18 21.22 -6.46
CA GLY A 100 4.27 22.11 -6.86
C GLY A 100 3.99 22.72 -8.24
N GLN A 101 4.21 24.03 -8.34
CA GLN A 101 4.35 24.76 -9.60
C GLN A 101 5.63 24.37 -10.31
#